data_AF-A0A5C7QBW3-F1
#
_entry.id   AF-A0A5C7QBW3-F1
#
_cell.length_a   1.000
_cell.length_b   1.000
_cell.length_c   1.000
_cell.angle_alpha   90.00
_cell.angle_beta   90.00
_cell.angle_gamma   90.00
#
_symmetry.space_group_name_H-M   'P 1'
#
loop_
_entity.id
_entity.type
_entity.pdbx_description
1 polymer ?
#
loop_
_entity_poly.entity_id
_entity_poly.type
_entity_poly.pdbx_seq_one_letter_code
_entity_poly.pdbx_strand_id
1 'polypeptide(L)'
;MLLPEIESLEAVDEVLRELYKEADGKFVLDTDTLKLKVSDTSALKRAKDHEKTARQQAEAQAAALRKQLEDIEEERRKAGDDNHRKKGDVEALDKSWNEKYTKALSEKESQVEALDSMVVQLTAEG
;
A
#
# COMPACT_ATOMS: atom_id res chain seq x y z
N MET A 1 -16.72 28.12 10.86
CA MET A 1 -16.28 29.01 9.76
C MET A 1 -15.57 30.18 10.41
N LEU A 2 -14.34 30.52 9.99
CA LEU A 2 -13.61 31.67 10.54
C LEU A 2 -14.11 32.95 9.86
N LEU A 3 -14.37 33.98 10.65
CA LEU A 3 -14.79 35.29 10.17
C LEU A 3 -13.57 36.23 10.19
N PRO A 4 -13.47 37.18 9.25
CA PRO A 4 -12.35 38.12 9.21
C PRO A 4 -12.36 39.07 10.41
N GLU A 5 -13.53 39.35 10.97
CA GLU A 5 -13.75 40.27 12.09
C GLU A 5 -14.91 39.76 12.95
N ILE A 6 -14.77 39.87 14.27
CA ILE A 6 -15.77 39.48 15.26
C ILE A 6 -15.84 40.53 16.39
N GLU A 7 -17.01 40.68 17.00
CA GLU A 7 -17.25 41.66 18.06
C GLU A 7 -16.89 41.13 19.46
N SER A 8 -16.85 39.81 19.64
CA SER A 8 -16.52 39.16 20.92
C SER A 8 -15.92 37.76 20.71
N LEU A 9 -14.98 37.39 21.57
CA LEU A 9 -14.37 36.05 21.61
C LEU A 9 -15.24 35.01 22.34
N GLU A 10 -16.33 35.41 23.00
CA GLU A 10 -17.19 34.49 23.76
C GLU A 10 -17.83 33.40 22.89
N ALA A 11 -18.22 33.77 21.65
CA ALA A 11 -18.79 32.83 20.68
C ALA A 11 -17.74 32.03 19.89
N VAL A 12 -16.45 32.28 20.14
CA VAL A 12 -15.33 31.60 19.50
C VAL A 12 -14.75 30.55 20.44
N ASP A 13 -14.56 29.34 19.91
CA ASP A 13 -13.89 28.24 20.59
C ASP A 13 -12.50 28.69 21.07
N GLU A 14 -12.13 28.29 22.29
CA GLU A 14 -10.90 28.72 22.97
C GLU A 14 -9.64 28.45 22.13
N VAL A 15 -9.62 27.37 21.35
CA VAL A 15 -8.51 27.02 20.44
C VAL A 15 -8.38 28.01 19.27
N LEU A 16 -9.47 28.66 18.87
CA LEU A 16 -9.48 29.60 17.75
C LEU A 16 -9.26 31.05 18.19
N ARG A 17 -9.36 31.36 19.49
CA ARG A 17 -9.17 32.72 20.03
C ARG A 17 -7.76 33.25 19.81
N GLU A 18 -6.75 32.38 19.89
CA GLU A 18 -5.34 32.72 19.60
C GLU A 18 -5.11 33.18 18.15
N LEU A 19 -6.09 32.97 17.25
CA LEU A 19 -6.02 33.41 15.87
C LEU A 19 -6.61 34.81 15.64
N TYR A 20 -7.10 35.50 16.67
CA TYR A 20 -7.65 36.86 16.54
C TYR A 20 -6.84 37.87 17.37
N LYS A 21 -6.63 39.08 16.84
CA LYS A 21 -6.00 40.22 17.53
C LYS A 21 -7.01 41.32 17.74
N GLU A 22 -6.91 42.02 18.86
CA GLU A 22 -7.71 43.22 19.10
C GLU A 22 -7.18 44.40 18.26
N ALA A 23 -8.06 45.01 17.49
CA ALA A 23 -7.81 46.21 16.70
C ALA A 23 -9.11 47.06 16.65
N ASP A 24 -9.01 48.34 16.98
CA ASP A 24 -10.13 49.30 16.93
C ASP A 24 -11.39 48.86 17.69
N GLY A 25 -11.21 48.21 18.85
CA GLY A 25 -12.31 47.75 19.72
C GLY A 25 -13.04 46.51 19.21
N LYS A 26 -12.48 45.81 18.20
CA LYS A 26 -12.97 44.55 17.66
C LYS A 26 -11.84 43.54 17.52
N PHE A 27 -12.18 42.28 17.26
CA PHE A 27 -11.20 41.21 17.08
C PHE A 27 -11.09 40.82 15.60
N VAL A 28 -9.90 41.00 15.03
CA VAL A 28 -9.60 40.73 13.62
C VAL A 28 -8.74 39.48 13.49
N LEU A 29 -9.03 38.65 12.49
CA LEU A 29 -8.28 37.41 12.25
C LEU A 29 -6.81 37.70 11.90
N ASP A 30 -5.91 37.11 12.67
CA ASP A 30 -4.46 37.17 12.49
C ASP A 30 -4.01 36.32 11.29
N THR A 31 -4.03 36.93 10.11
CA THR A 31 -3.61 36.24 8.90
C THR A 31 -2.13 35.88 8.88
N ASP A 32 -1.27 36.54 9.66
CA ASP A 32 0.17 36.28 9.66
C ASP A 32 0.50 35.03 10.49
N THR A 33 -0.09 34.91 11.68
CA THR A 33 0.01 33.68 12.49
C THR A 33 -0.66 32.49 11.79
N LEU A 34 -1.77 32.73 11.09
CA LEU A 34 -2.44 31.69 10.30
C LEU A 34 -1.53 31.18 9.17
N LYS A 35 -0.88 32.08 8.43
CA LYS A 35 0.08 31.71 7.36
C LYS A 35 1.28 30.94 7.91
N LEU A 36 1.81 31.34 9.07
CA LEU A 36 2.91 30.64 9.72
C LEU A 36 2.54 29.20 10.09
N LYS A 37 1.39 28.99 10.74
CA LYS A 37 0.88 27.65 11.09
C LYS A 37 0.60 26.79 9.85
N VAL A 38 0.05 27.36 8.78
CA VAL A 38 -0.18 26.64 7.52
C VAL A 38 1.15 26.26 6.85
N SER A 39 2.15 27.15 6.88
CA SER A 39 3.51 26.87 6.38
C SER A 39 4.15 25.68 7.11
N ASP A 40 3.99 25.59 8.43
CA ASP A 40 4.51 24.46 9.22
C ASP A 40 3.88 23.12 8.80
N THR A 41 2.57 23.12 8.50
CA THR A 41 1.89 21.90 7.99
C THR A 41 2.28 21.52 6.56
N SER A 42 2.82 22.47 5.77
CA SER A 42 3.25 22.21 4.39
C SER A 42 4.45 21.26 4.31
N ALA A 43 5.35 21.33 5.30
CA ALA A 43 6.49 20.44 5.41
C ALA A 43 6.04 19.02 5.74
N LEU A 44 5.09 18.90 6.67
CA LEU A 44 4.50 17.63 7.07
C LEU A 44 3.74 16.95 5.92
N LYS A 45 3.01 17.74 5.12
CA LYS A 45 2.33 17.26 3.91
C LYS A 45 3.33 16.74 2.88
N ARG A 46 4.40 17.49 2.61
CA ARG A 46 5.47 17.06 1.70
C ARG A 46 6.17 15.79 2.17
N ALA A 47 6.44 15.66 3.47
CA ALA A 47 7.02 14.45 4.05
C ALA A 47 6.09 13.24 3.87
N LYS A 48 4.78 13.40 4.14
CA LYS A 48 3.78 12.35 3.92
C LYS A 48 3.70 11.93 2.45
N ASP A 49 3.67 12.88 1.54
CA ASP A 49 3.59 12.60 0.10
C ASP A 49 4.86 11.88 -0.38
N HIS A 50 6.03 12.31 0.07
CA HIS A 50 7.31 11.65 -0.21
C HIS A 50 7.32 10.20 0.30
N GLU A 51 6.90 9.97 1.55
CA GLU A 51 6.82 8.62 2.13
C GLU A 51 5.87 7.72 1.34
N LYS A 52 4.70 8.24 0.96
CA LYS A 52 3.74 7.51 0.13
C LYS A 52 4.36 7.09 -1.21
N THR A 53 5.05 8.01 -1.88
CA THR A 53 5.73 7.73 -3.15
C THR A 53 6.86 6.72 -2.97
N ALA A 54 7.68 6.85 -1.93
CA ALA A 54 8.77 5.93 -1.63
C ALA A 54 8.24 4.51 -1.40
N ARG A 55 7.15 4.37 -0.64
CA ARG A 55 6.50 3.08 -0.42
C ARG A 55 5.98 2.46 -1.72
N GLN A 56 5.29 3.23 -2.56
CA GLN A 56 4.79 2.73 -3.85
C GLN A 56 5.92 2.27 -4.77
N GLN A 57 7.04 3.00 -4.80
CA GLN A 57 8.22 2.61 -5.57
C GLN A 57 8.86 1.33 -5.02
N ALA A 58 8.99 1.20 -3.70
CA ALA A 58 9.53 0.00 -3.07
C ALA A 58 8.64 -1.23 -3.34
N GLU A 59 7.31 -1.09 -3.25
CA GLU A 59 6.36 -2.16 -3.57
C GLU A 59 6.46 -2.58 -5.04
N ALA A 60 6.57 -1.61 -5.98
CA ALA A 60 6.74 -1.90 -7.40
C ALA A 60 8.08 -2.59 -7.70
N GLN A 61 9.18 -2.16 -7.07
CA GLN A 61 10.49 -2.79 -7.22
C GLN A 61 10.49 -4.21 -6.65
N ALA A 62 9.89 -4.42 -5.48
CA ALA A 62 9.76 -5.75 -4.88
C ALA A 62 8.96 -6.70 -5.78
N ALA A 63 7.87 -6.23 -6.38
CA ALA A 63 7.09 -7.01 -7.34
C ALA A 63 7.89 -7.36 -8.60
N ALA A 64 8.65 -6.40 -9.14
CA ALA A 64 9.50 -6.63 -10.30
C ALA A 64 10.63 -7.64 -10.01
N LEU A 65 11.29 -7.53 -8.86
CA LEU A 65 12.33 -8.47 -8.43
C LEU A 65 11.78 -9.89 -8.22
N ARG A 66 10.59 -10.02 -7.62
CA ARG A 66 9.92 -11.33 -7.48
C ARG A 66 9.67 -11.97 -8.83
N LYS A 67 9.12 -11.22 -9.78
CA LYS A 67 8.90 -11.71 -11.14
C LYS A 67 10.20 -12.15 -11.82
N GLN A 68 11.27 -11.34 -11.69
CA GLN A 68 12.58 -11.70 -12.26
C GLN A 68 13.15 -12.98 -11.64
N LEU A 69 12.98 -13.19 -10.33
CA LEU A 69 13.39 -14.43 -9.67
C LEU A 69 12.60 -15.63 -10.18
N GLU A 70 11.27 -15.49 -10.32
CA GLU A 70 10.42 -16.53 -10.90
C GLU A 70 10.84 -16.88 -12.33
N ASP A 71 11.08 -15.88 -13.18
CA ASP A 71 11.52 -16.06 -14.57
C ASP A 71 12.88 -16.79 -14.63
N ILE A 72 13.86 -16.39 -13.81
CA ILE A 72 15.18 -17.03 -13.75
C ILE A 72 15.06 -18.49 -13.26
N GLU A 73 14.22 -18.74 -12.27
CA GLU A 73 14.02 -20.08 -11.73
C GLU A 73 13.32 -21.00 -12.75
N GLU A 74 12.37 -20.48 -13.51
CA GLU A 74 11.79 -21.19 -14.65
C GLU A 74 12.81 -21.51 -15.74
N GLU A 75 13.64 -20.54 -16.13
CA GLU A 75 14.68 -20.75 -17.14
C GLU A 75 15.71 -21.80 -16.68
N ARG A 76 16.14 -21.72 -15.43
CA ARG A 76 17.05 -22.71 -14.83
C ARG A 76 16.42 -24.10 -14.83
N ARG A 77 15.13 -24.21 -14.50
CA ARG A 77 14.42 -25.48 -14.50
C ARG A 77 14.27 -26.04 -15.91
N LYS A 78 13.89 -25.22 -16.90
CA LYS A 78 13.80 -25.62 -18.32
C LYS A 78 15.15 -26.12 -18.85
N ALA A 79 16.24 -25.41 -18.55
CA ALA A 79 17.58 -25.82 -18.93
C ALA A 79 18.04 -27.13 -18.26
N GLY A 80 17.64 -27.35 -16.99
CA GLY A 80 17.84 -28.61 -16.28
C GLY A 80 17.10 -29.77 -16.96
N ASP A 81 15.79 -29.61 -17.15
CA ASP A 81 14.93 -30.62 -17.79
C ASP A 81 15.44 -30.99 -19.19
N ASP A 82 15.87 -30.01 -20.00
CA ASP A 82 16.44 -30.28 -21.33
C ASP A 82 17.78 -31.01 -21.28
N ASN A 83 18.61 -30.75 -20.27
CA ASN A 83 19.86 -31.48 -20.07
C ASN A 83 19.61 -32.92 -19.62
N HIS A 84 18.66 -33.17 -18.71
CA HIS A 84 18.27 -34.52 -18.31
C HIS A 84 17.66 -35.29 -19.48
N ARG A 85 16.82 -34.63 -20.28
CA ARG A 85 16.26 -35.21 -21.52
C ARG A 85 17.34 -35.58 -22.53
N LYS A 86 18.35 -34.73 -22.75
CA LYS A 86 19.48 -35.02 -23.64
C LYS A 86 20.37 -36.16 -23.13
N LYS A 87 20.46 -36.34 -21.81
CA LYS A 87 21.24 -37.39 -21.15
C LYS A 87 20.47 -38.70 -20.97
N GLY A 88 19.16 -38.74 -21.31
CA GLY A 88 18.32 -39.93 -21.12
C GLY A 88 18.07 -40.25 -19.63
N ASP A 89 18.18 -39.26 -18.76
CA ASP A 89 18.02 -39.41 -17.30
C ASP A 89 16.52 -39.36 -16.93
N VAL A 90 15.86 -40.51 -17.10
CA VAL A 90 14.41 -40.68 -16.94
C VAL A 90 13.97 -40.48 -15.48
N GLU A 91 14.78 -40.88 -14.50
CA GLU A 91 14.45 -40.70 -13.08
C GLU A 91 14.41 -39.22 -12.68
N ALA A 92 15.38 -38.42 -13.16
CA ALA A 92 15.38 -36.99 -12.90
C ALA A 92 14.19 -36.26 -13.57
N LEU A 93 13.81 -36.70 -14.77
CA LEU A 93 12.62 -36.19 -15.46
C LEU A 93 11.33 -36.55 -14.71
N ASP A 94 11.16 -37.80 -14.31
CA ASP A 94 9.98 -38.26 -13.59
C ASP A 94 9.81 -37.50 -12.27
N LYS A 95 10.91 -37.29 -11.53
CA LYS A 95 10.91 -36.46 -10.32
C LYS A 95 10.49 -35.00 -10.60
N SER A 96 11.07 -34.36 -11.63
CA SER A 96 10.71 -32.99 -12.04
C SER A 96 9.23 -32.86 -12.41
N TRP A 97 8.68 -33.85 -13.11
CA TRP A 97 7.27 -33.88 -13.49
C TRP A 97 6.34 -34.13 -12.31
N ASN A 98 6.71 -35.04 -11.42
CA ASN A 98 5.92 -35.33 -10.23
C ASN A 98 5.89 -34.11 -9.29
N GLU A 99 7.02 -33.43 -9.08
CA GLU A 99 7.09 -32.17 -8.33
C GLU A 99 6.18 -31.08 -8.94
N LYS A 100 6.17 -30.94 -10.28
CA LYS A 100 5.24 -30.01 -10.98
C LYS A 100 3.78 -30.37 -10.71
N TYR A 101 3.45 -31.65 -10.83
CA TYR A 101 2.09 -32.13 -10.66
C TYR A 101 1.60 -31.93 -9.23
N THR A 102 2.40 -32.31 -8.22
CA THR A 102 2.06 -32.11 -6.81
C THR A 102 1.92 -30.64 -6.45
N LYS A 103 2.80 -29.77 -6.94
CA LYS A 103 2.69 -28.32 -6.70
C LYS A 103 1.40 -27.75 -7.31
N ALA A 104 1.10 -28.09 -8.56
CA ALA A 104 -0.12 -27.64 -9.22
C ALA A 104 -1.40 -28.15 -8.53
N LEU A 105 -1.38 -29.39 -8.03
CA LEU A 105 -2.50 -29.97 -7.29
C LEU A 105 -2.73 -29.20 -5.98
N SER A 106 -1.68 -28.98 -5.19
CA SER A 106 -1.78 -28.24 -3.92
C SER A 106 -2.24 -26.79 -4.11
N GLU A 107 -1.77 -26.10 -5.16
CA GLU A 107 -2.25 -24.75 -5.50
C GLU A 107 -3.73 -24.74 -5.86
N LYS A 108 -4.20 -25.77 -6.58
CA LYS A 108 -5.62 -25.91 -6.95
C LYS A 108 -6.50 -26.26 -5.76
N GLU A 109 -6.06 -27.15 -4.88
CA GLU A 109 -6.75 -27.45 -3.63
C GLU A 109 -6.90 -26.19 -2.76
N SER A 110 -5.82 -25.41 -2.61
CA SER A 110 -5.87 -24.14 -1.87
C SER A 110 -6.85 -23.13 -2.49
N GLN A 111 -6.91 -23.05 -3.83
CA GLN A 111 -7.88 -22.20 -4.52
C GLN A 111 -9.32 -22.66 -4.29
N VAL A 112 -9.57 -23.97 -4.31
CA VAL A 112 -10.89 -24.54 -4.05
C VAL A 112 -11.32 -24.24 -2.60
N GLU A 113 -10.45 -24.44 -1.62
CA GLU A 113 -10.73 -24.13 -0.22
C GLU A 113 -11.05 -22.64 0.00
N ALA A 114 -10.28 -21.75 -0.63
CA ALA A 114 -10.52 -20.31 -0.55
C ALA A 114 -11.88 -19.90 -1.16
N LEU A 115 -12.21 -20.48 -2.33
CA LEU A 115 -13.51 -20.24 -2.98
C LEU A 115 -14.66 -20.82 -2.17
N ASP A 116 -14.50 -22.01 -1.60
CA ASP A 116 -15.53 -22.66 -0.78
C ASP A 116 -15.78 -21.86 0.50
N SER A 117 -14.72 -21.39 1.16
CA SER A 117 -14.83 -20.47 2.29
C SER A 117 -15.56 -19.18 1.92
N MET A 118 -15.31 -18.62 0.73
CA MET A 118 -15.99 -17.42 0.26
C MET A 118 -17.47 -17.66 -0.01
N VAL A 119 -17.83 -18.81 -0.59
CA VAL A 119 -19.22 -19.22 -0.80
C VAL A 119 -19.95 -19.40 0.53
N VAL A 120 -19.33 -20.06 1.51
CA VAL A 120 -19.91 -20.22 2.85
C VAL A 120 -20.18 -18.87 3.50
N GLN A 121 -19.23 -17.93 3.45
CA GLN A 121 -19.43 -16.58 4.00
C GLN A 121 -20.61 -15.86 3.34
N LEU A 122 -20.70 -15.89 2.01
CA LEU A 122 -21.76 -15.22 1.26
C LEU A 122 -23.15 -15.85 1.48
N THR A 123 -23.20 -17.17 1.73
CA THR A 123 -24.46 -17.89 1.96
C THR A 123 -24.91 -17.89 3.42
N ALA A 124 -24.01 -17.64 4.38
CA ALA A 124 -24.34 -17.52 5.80
C ALA A 124 -24.86 -16.12 6.19
N GLU A 125 -24.61 -15.11 5.36
CA GLU A 125 -25.04 -13.71 5.58
C GLU A 125 -26.33 -13.32 4.83
N GLY A 126 -26.96 -14.24 4.07
CA GLY A 126 -28.21 -14.05 3.32
C GLY A 126 -29.37 -14.89 3.84
#